data_AF-A0A2V9PBQ5-F1
#
_entry.id   AF-A0A2V9PBQ5-F1
#
_cell.length_a   1.000
_cell.length_b   1.000
_cell.length_c   1.000
_cell.angle_alpha   90.00
_cell.angle_beta   90.00
_cell.angle_gamma   90.00
#
_symmetry.space_group_name_H-M   'P 1'
#
loop_
_entity.id
_entity.type
_entity.pdbx_description
1 polymer ?
#
loop_
_entity_poly.entity_id
_entity_poly.type
_entity_poly.pdbx_seq_one_letter_code
_entity_poly.pdbx_strand_id
1 'polypeptide(L)'
;FSPALNPGQFSLNGKGAPIKNALSRQQFGGTVGFPLRKDKTFLFLGYEGLRSDAEHSVPLLTNTNIFAPLAAQSAIIAALANDPGNPMVPCISNFPAGQPTFLPAATCALNRDSKT
;
A
#
# COMPACT_ATOMS: atom_id res chain seq x y z
N PHE A 1 -4.43 -9.46 -6.40
CA PHE A 1 -4.70 -8.03 -6.25
C PHE A 1 -3.55 -7.27 -6.85
N SER A 2 -3.81 -6.20 -7.60
CA SER A 2 -2.75 -5.37 -8.12
C SER A 2 -2.74 -4.08 -7.32
N PRO A 3 -1.86 -3.93 -6.30
CA PRO A 3 -1.69 -2.65 -5.64
C PRO A 3 -1.36 -1.59 -6.70
N ALA A 4 -1.68 -0.32 -6.41
CA ALA A 4 -1.25 0.80 -7.26
C ALA A 4 0.28 0.89 -7.40
N LEU A 5 0.99 0.21 -6.50
CA LEU A 5 2.44 0.16 -6.36
C LEU A 5 2.88 -1.30 -6.25
N ASN A 6 3.55 -1.83 -7.27
CA ASN A 6 4.28 -3.09 -7.13
C ASN A 6 5.55 -2.84 -6.29
N PRO A 7 6.01 -3.80 -5.46
CA PRO A 7 7.28 -3.66 -4.76
C PRO A 7 8.41 -3.32 -5.74
N GLY A 8 9.04 -2.17 -5.57
CA GLY A 8 10.12 -1.69 -6.44
C GLY A 8 9.70 -0.82 -7.63
N GLN A 9 8.40 -0.64 -7.89
CA GLN A 9 7.90 0.26 -8.94
C GLN A 9 6.93 1.29 -8.35
N PHE A 10 7.49 2.40 -7.85
CA PHE A 10 6.70 3.55 -7.44
C PHE A 10 6.36 4.44 -8.63
N SER A 11 5.08 4.79 -8.77
CA SER A 11 4.61 5.74 -9.76
C SER A 11 3.69 6.74 -9.09
N LEU A 12 3.83 8.02 -9.44
CA LEU A 12 2.93 9.06 -8.96
C LEU A 12 1.52 8.92 -9.56
N ASN A 13 1.38 8.30 -10.74
CA ASN A 13 0.12 8.12 -11.46
C ASN A 13 -0.48 6.70 -11.31
N GLY A 14 0.01 5.91 -10.37
CA GLY A 14 -0.48 4.57 -10.08
C GLY A 14 -1.93 4.56 -9.63
N LYS A 15 -2.75 3.75 -10.30
CA LYS A 15 -4.12 3.44 -9.89
C LYS A 15 -4.25 1.96 -9.60
N GLY A 16 -4.60 1.64 -8.36
CA GLY A 16 -4.91 0.29 -7.94
C GLY A 16 -6.34 -0.05 -8.32
N ALA A 17 -6.55 -1.14 -9.03
CA ALA A 17 -7.89 -1.63 -9.33
C ALA A 17 -8.37 -2.53 -8.18
N PRO A 18 -9.59 -2.34 -7.67
CA PRO A 18 -10.16 -3.27 -6.71
C PRO A 18 -10.40 -4.61 -7.42
N ILE A 19 -9.61 -5.62 -7.07
CA ILE A 19 -9.82 -6.99 -7.52
C ILE A 19 -10.65 -7.67 -6.44
N LYS A 20 -11.80 -8.24 -6.83
CA LYS A 20 -12.66 -8.97 -5.90
C LYS A 20 -11.85 -10.09 -5.24
N ASN A 21 -11.84 -10.12 -3.91
CA ASN A 21 -11.24 -11.23 -3.17
C ASN A 21 -12.00 -12.51 -3.53
N ALA A 22 -11.29 -13.50 -4.09
CA ALA A 22 -11.79 -14.86 -4.19
C ALA A 22 -11.67 -15.52 -2.80
N LEU A 23 -12.39 -14.97 -1.81
CA LEU A 23 -12.41 -15.54 -0.47
C LEU A 23 -13.24 -16.82 -0.52
N SER A 24 -12.55 -17.96 -0.44
CA SER A 24 -13.17 -19.28 -0.35
C SER A 24 -13.02 -19.79 1.08
N ARG A 25 -14.14 -19.98 1.78
CA ARG A 25 -14.18 -20.58 3.12
C ARG A 25 -15.00 -21.85 3.06
N GLN A 26 -14.37 -22.97 3.40
CA GLN A 26 -15.02 -24.26 3.55
C GLN A 26 -14.91 -24.67 5.02
N GLN A 27 -16.06 -24.81 5.67
CA GLN A 27 -16.18 -25.36 7.02
C GLN A 27 -16.84 -26.71 6.90
N PHE A 28 -16.12 -27.74 7.31
CA PHE A 28 -16.64 -29.10 7.34
C PHE A 28 -16.38 -29.68 8.72
N GLY A 29 -17.33 -30.46 9.19
CA GLY A 29 -17.23 -31.08 10.49
C GLY A 29 -18.28 -32.15 10.63
N GLY A 30 -17.99 -33.09 11.51
CA GLY A 30 -18.87 -34.20 11.80
C GLY A 30 -18.71 -34.62 13.25
N THR A 31 -19.81 -35.02 13.85
CA THR A 31 -19.81 -35.59 15.19
C THR A 31 -20.45 -36.96 15.13
N VAL A 32 -19.84 -37.92 15.83
CA VAL A 32 -20.41 -39.25 16.00
C VAL A 32 -20.47 -39.55 17.49
N GLY A 33 -21.61 -40.09 17.91
CA GLY A 33 -21.86 -40.45 19.29
C GLY A 33 -22.28 -41.91 19.42
N PHE A 34 -21.80 -42.58 20.45
CA PHE A 34 -22.28 -43.93 20.78
C PHE A 34 -22.28 -44.19 22.29
N PRO A 35 -23.21 -45.02 22.78
CA PRO A 35 -23.22 -45.43 24.17
C PRO A 35 -22.06 -46.40 24.46
N LEU A 36 -21.21 -46.04 25.42
CA LEU A 36 -20.21 -46.96 26.02
C LEU A 36 -20.90 -47.97 26.94
N ARG A 37 -21.94 -47.53 27.66
CA ARG A 37 -22.87 -48.37 28.41
C ARG A 37 -24.28 -47.89 28.13
N LYS A 38 -25.14 -48.84 27.77
CA LYS A 38 -26.58 -48.60 27.52
C LYS A 38 -27.15 -47.75 28.67
N ASP A 39 -27.75 -46.62 28.30
CA ASP A 39 -28.48 -45.70 29.19
C ASP A 39 -27.67 -45.06 30.34
N LYS A 40 -26.33 -45.13 30.30
CA LYS A 40 -25.47 -44.58 31.38
C LYS A 40 -24.34 -43.70 30.92
N THR A 41 -23.63 -44.07 29.86
CA THR A 41 -22.42 -43.34 29.46
C THR A 41 -22.33 -43.28 27.95
N PHE A 42 -22.17 -42.07 27.43
CA PHE A 42 -22.10 -41.78 26.01
C PHE A 42 -20.74 -41.16 25.70
N LEU A 43 -20.12 -41.64 24.64
CA LEU A 43 -18.92 -41.03 24.08
C LEU A 43 -19.31 -40.27 22.83
N PHE A 44 -18.77 -39.05 22.70
CA PHE A 44 -18.94 -38.22 21.54
C PHE A 44 -17.56 -37.87 20.99
N LEU A 45 -17.40 -38.02 19.68
CA LEU A 45 -16.17 -37.72 18.98
C LEU A 45 -16.51 -36.75 17.87
N GLY A 46 -15.83 -35.60 17.87
CA GLY A 46 -16.03 -34.54 16.90
C GLY A 46 -14.77 -34.32 16.10
N TYR A 47 -14.95 -34.00 14.82
CA TYR A 47 -13.90 -33.50 13.97
C TYR A 47 -14.40 -32.23 13.27
N GLU A 48 -13.57 -31.19 13.28
CA GLU A 48 -13.84 -29.92 12.61
C GLU A 48 -12.62 -29.55 11.76
N GLY A 49 -12.88 -29.11 10.54
CA GLY A 49 -11.90 -28.60 9.60
C GLY A 49 -12.37 -27.27 8.99
N LEU A 50 -11.43 -26.33 8.94
CA LEU A 50 -11.60 -25.04 8.29
C LEU A 50 -10.54 -24.91 7.19
N ARG A 51 -10.99 -24.79 5.93
CA ARG A 51 -10.15 -24.37 4.81
C ARG A 51 -10.52 -22.94 4.45
N SER A 52 -9.56 -22.03 4.49
CA SER A 52 -9.75 -20.64 4.08
C SER A 52 -8.66 -20.26 3.11
N ASP A 53 -9.05 -19.98 1.87
CA ASP A 53 -8.15 -19.41 0.86
C ASP A 53 -8.46 -17.90 0.79
N ALA A 54 -7.52 -17.10 1.27
CA ALA A 54 -7.59 -15.63 1.26
C ALA A 54 -6.34 -15.12 0.52
N GLU A 55 -6.38 -15.17 -0.80
CA GLU A 55 -5.18 -15.00 -1.64
C GLU A 55 -4.71 -13.55 -1.77
N HIS A 56 -5.31 -12.59 -1.08
CA HIS A 56 -5.10 -11.21 -1.47
C HIS A 56 -5.28 -10.14 -0.38
N SER A 57 -4.25 -9.30 -0.24
CA SER A 57 -4.16 -8.17 0.68
C SER A 57 -4.93 -6.93 0.19
N VAL A 58 -5.78 -6.35 1.04
CA VAL A 58 -6.51 -5.11 0.73
C VAL A 58 -5.51 -3.99 0.41
N PRO A 59 -5.58 -3.35 -0.76
CA PRO A 59 -4.66 -2.27 -1.10
C PRO A 59 -4.99 -1.05 -0.24
N LEU A 60 -4.06 -0.65 0.63
CA LEU A 60 -4.21 0.53 1.49
C LEU A 60 -4.15 1.84 0.68
N LEU A 61 -3.41 1.85 -0.42
CA LEU A 61 -3.33 2.96 -1.36
C LEU A 61 -3.89 2.53 -2.73
N THR A 62 -5.11 2.99 -3.02
CA THR A 62 -5.77 2.82 -4.33
C THR A 62 -5.37 3.89 -5.34
N ASN A 63 -4.84 5.03 -4.86
CA ASN A 63 -4.39 6.14 -5.69
C ASN A 63 -3.11 6.76 -5.12
N THR A 64 -2.06 6.81 -5.93
CA THR A 64 -0.74 7.33 -5.54
C THR A 64 -0.56 8.80 -5.85
N ASN A 65 -1.52 9.45 -6.51
CA ASN A 65 -1.49 10.89 -6.82
C ASN A 65 -1.44 11.74 -5.55
N ILE A 66 -1.72 11.18 -4.38
CA ILE A 66 -1.55 11.84 -3.08
C ILE A 66 -0.10 12.30 -2.82
N PHE A 67 0.87 11.65 -3.46
CA PHE A 67 2.28 12.04 -3.39
C PHE A 67 2.70 12.98 -4.53
N ALA A 68 1.82 13.26 -5.48
CA ALA A 68 2.09 14.18 -6.58
C ALA A 68 1.84 15.64 -6.17
N PRO A 69 2.58 16.61 -6.72
CA PRO A 69 2.33 18.03 -6.46
C PRO A 69 0.92 18.44 -6.90
N LEU A 70 0.25 19.22 -6.06
CA LEU A 70 -1.04 19.82 -6.41
C LEU A 70 -0.86 20.90 -7.50
N ALA A 71 -1.92 21.25 -8.23
CA ALA A 71 -1.85 22.23 -9.32
C ALA A 71 -1.20 23.57 -8.89
N ALA A 72 -1.57 24.09 -7.72
CA ALA A 72 -0.95 25.31 -7.17
C ALA A 72 0.56 25.16 -6.91
N GLN A 73 1.00 23.98 -6.45
CA GLN A 73 2.41 23.69 -6.20
C GLN A 73 3.17 23.51 -7.52
N SER A 74 2.55 22.91 -8.54
CA SER A 74 3.16 22.73 -9.86
C SER A 74 3.49 24.05 -10.56
N ALA A 75 2.65 25.08 -10.38
CA ALA A 75 2.91 26.43 -10.91
C ALA A 75 4.11 27.08 -10.22
N ILE A 76 4.23 26.93 -8.90
CA ILE A 76 5.38 27.46 -8.13
C ILE A 76 6.67 26.72 -8.54
N ILE A 77 6.62 25.40 -8.65
CA ILE A 77 7.78 24.59 -9.09
C ILE A 77 8.21 25.00 -10.50
N ALA A 78 7.26 25.22 -11.42
CA ALA A 78 7.56 25.66 -12.77
C ALA A 78 8.14 27.08 -12.81
N ALA A 79 7.62 28.00 -11.98
CA ALA A 79 8.16 29.35 -11.86
C ALA A 79 9.60 29.31 -11.32
N LEU A 80 9.87 28.49 -10.31
CA LEU A 80 11.19 28.34 -9.70
C LEU A 80 12.21 27.68 -10.65
N ALA A 81 11.77 26.76 -11.51
CA ALA A 81 12.59 26.16 -12.55
C ALA A 81 13.03 27.16 -13.64
N ASN A 82 12.21 28.19 -13.88
CA ASN A 82 12.41 29.18 -14.95
C ASN A 82 12.81 30.57 -14.41
N ASP A 83 13.10 30.70 -13.13
CA ASP A 83 13.46 31.99 -12.54
C ASP A 83 14.82 32.44 -13.10
N PRO A 84 14.88 33.56 -13.86
CA PRO A 84 16.11 34.04 -14.48
C PRO A 84 17.17 34.48 -13.45
N GLY A 85 16.74 34.83 -12.23
CA GLY A 85 17.65 35.21 -11.15
C GLY A 85 18.30 34.03 -10.43
N ASN A 86 17.80 32.80 -10.66
CA ASN A 86 18.23 31.56 -10.03
C ASN A 86 18.62 31.71 -8.53
N PRO A 87 17.75 32.30 -7.68
CA PRO A 87 18.10 32.60 -6.30
C PRO A 87 18.34 31.33 -5.49
N MET A 88 19.12 31.44 -4.41
CA MET A 88 19.29 30.36 -3.44
C MET A 88 18.03 30.24 -2.60
N VAL A 89 17.38 29.08 -2.64
CA VAL A 89 16.15 28.80 -1.90
C VAL A 89 16.32 27.55 -1.02
N PRO A 90 15.62 27.47 0.12
CA PRO A 90 15.71 26.32 1.02
C PRO A 90 14.97 25.12 0.43
N CYS A 91 15.68 24.00 0.27
CA CYS A 91 15.20 22.84 -0.48
C CYS A 91 15.31 21.56 0.35
N ILE A 92 14.26 20.74 0.27
CA ILE A 92 14.21 19.43 0.89
C ILE A 92 15.01 18.46 0.00
N SER A 93 16.33 18.48 0.14
CA SER A 93 17.24 17.59 -0.61
C SER A 93 17.69 16.36 0.18
N ASN A 94 17.56 16.41 1.52
CA ASN A 94 18.17 15.43 2.43
C ASN A 94 17.12 14.72 3.32
N PHE A 95 15.87 14.63 2.89
CA PHE A 95 14.82 13.91 3.61
C PHE A 95 15.07 12.38 3.58
N PRO A 96 14.82 11.62 4.68
CA PRO A 96 14.22 12.03 5.96
C PRO A 96 15.22 12.47 7.04
N ALA A 97 16.53 12.41 6.80
CA ALA A 97 17.54 12.48 7.85
C ALA A 97 18.31 13.82 7.96
N GLY A 98 18.01 14.82 7.13
CA GLY A 98 18.77 16.08 7.06
C GLY A 98 17.90 17.33 6.98
N GLN A 99 18.46 18.45 7.44
CA GLN A 99 17.86 19.78 7.34
C GLN A 99 17.81 20.25 5.87
N PRO A 100 16.88 21.15 5.52
CA PRO A 100 16.81 21.74 4.18
C PRO A 100 18.13 22.44 3.84
N THR A 101 18.63 22.20 2.63
CA THR A 101 19.86 22.84 2.13
C THR A 101 19.49 23.98 1.20
N PHE A 102 20.31 25.03 1.15
CA PHE A 102 20.13 26.10 0.18
C PHE A 102 20.74 25.69 -1.15
N LEU A 103 19.89 25.59 -2.16
CA LEU A 103 20.25 25.18 -3.51
C LEU A 103 19.70 26.23 -4.49
N PRO A 104 20.29 26.36 -5.70
CA PRO A 104 19.74 27.25 -6.71
C PRO A 104 18.31 26.84 -7.09
N ALA A 105 17.44 27.83 -7.29
CA ALA A 105 16.02 27.68 -7.61
C ALA A 105 15.75 26.61 -8.69
N ALA A 106 16.51 26.63 -9.78
CA ALA A 106 16.36 25.66 -10.86
C ALA A 106 16.69 24.22 -10.42
N THR A 107 17.74 24.03 -9.63
CA THR A 107 18.15 22.72 -9.09
C THR A 107 17.13 22.20 -8.09
N CYS A 108 16.57 23.09 -7.25
CA CYS A 108 15.53 22.74 -6.29
C CYS A 108 14.23 22.28 -6.92
N ALA A 109 13.82 22.92 -8.02
CA ALA A 109 12.60 22.57 -8.73
C ALA A 109 12.68 21.19 -9.41
N LEU A 110 13.90 20.76 -9.76
CA LEU A 110 14.21 19.53 -10.49
C LEU A 110 14.68 18.37 -9.62
N ASN A 111 14.75 18.52 -8.30
CA ASN A 111 15.13 17.45 -7.37
C ASN A 111 14.01 16.40 -7.20
N ARG A 112 13.35 16.09 -8.31
CA ARG A 112 12.29 15.11 -8.49
C ARG A 112 12.98 13.89 -9.11
N ASP A 113 13.33 12.93 -8.26
CA ASP A 113 13.68 11.55 -8.61
C ASP A 113 15.04 11.29 -9.31
N SER A 114 16.14 11.42 -8.54
CA SER A 114 17.34 10.61 -8.79
C SER A 114 17.14 9.18 -8.26
N LYS A 115 16.33 8.39 -8.97
CA LYS A 115 16.47 6.92 -8.95
C LYS A 115 15.93 6.33 -10.26
N THR A 116 16.71 6.48 -11.33
CA THR A 116 16.82 5.46 -12.38
C THR A 116 17.27 4.14 -11.78
#